data_AF-A0A321LKM7-F1
#
_entry.id   AF-A0A321LKM7-F1
#
_cell.length_a   1.000
_cell.length_b   1.000
_cell.length_c   1.000
_cell.angle_alpha   90.00
_cell.angle_beta   90.00
_cell.angle_gamma   90.00
#
_symmetry.space_group_name_H-M   'P 1'
#
loop_
_entity.id
_entity.type
_entity.pdbx_description
1 polymer ?
#
loop_
_entity_poly.entity_id
_entity_poly.type
_entity_poly.pdbx_seq_one_letter_code
_entity_poly.pdbx_strand_id
1 'polypeptide(L)' 'MAREKAWAVAFARQLASELPAAAREVPDLGLTSRQINQLRVAFENRLVESMGEDSDETPTAVADRTANQL' A
#
# COMPACT_ATOMS: atom_id res chain seq x y z
N MET A 1 -2.22 16.35 5.54
CA MET A 1 -2.83 15.07 5.95
C MET A 1 -3.99 14.59 5.06
N ALA A 2 -5.12 15.30 4.91
CA ALA A 2 -6.27 14.78 4.13
C ALA A 2 -5.96 14.57 2.62
N ARG A 3 -5.16 15.44 2.02
CA ARG A 3 -4.75 15.35 0.60
C ARG A 3 -3.77 14.21 0.34
N GLU A 4 -2.85 13.96 1.27
CA GLU A 4 -1.88 12.86 1.21
C GLU A 4 -2.58 11.51 1.38
N LYS A 5 -3.55 11.43 2.31
CA LYS A 5 -4.39 10.26 2.48
C LYS A 5 -5.23 9.95 1.24
N ALA A 6 -5.82 10.98 0.61
CA ALA A 6 -6.57 10.79 -0.63
C ALA A 6 -5.69 10.32 -1.78
N TRP A 7 -4.46 10.83 -1.88
CA TRP A 7 -3.47 10.38 -2.85
C TRP A 7 -3.04 8.92 -2.60
N ALA A 8 -2.74 8.55 -1.35
CA ALA A 8 -2.35 7.19 -0.98
C ALA A 8 -3.45 6.18 -1.33
N VAL A 9 -4.71 6.49 -1.06
CA VAL A 9 -5.85 5.64 -1.44
C VAL A 9 -5.98 5.50 -2.96
N ALA A 10 -5.86 6.60 -3.70
CA ALA A 10 -5.93 6.57 -5.16
C ALA A 10 -4.80 5.72 -5.77
N PHE A 11 -3.58 5.86 -5.24
CA PHE A 11 -2.42 5.10 -5.66
C PHE A 11 -2.55 3.61 -5.31
N ALA A 12 -2.96 3.28 -4.08
CA ALA A 12 -3.19 1.90 -3.64
C ALA A 12 -4.22 1.19 -4.53
N ARG A 13 -5.30 1.88 -4.89
CA ARG A 13 -6.33 1.34 -5.79
C ARG A 13 -5.78 1.08 -7.20
N GLN A 14 -5.01 2.03 -7.74
CA GLN A 14 -4.40 1.89 -9.05
C GLN A 14 -3.38 0.75 -9.09
N LEU A 15 -2.57 0.61 -8.04
CA LEU A 15 -1.61 -0.49 -7.98
C LEU A 15 -2.32 -1.84 -7.81
N ALA A 16 -3.38 -1.89 -7.00
CA ALA A 16 -4.17 -3.10 -6.81
C ALA A 16 -4.91 -3.53 -8.09
N SER A 17 -5.28 -2.62 -9.00
CA SER A 17 -5.96 -3.00 -10.24
C SER A 17 -5.12 -3.84 -11.19
N GLU A 18 -3.79 -3.82 -11.04
CA GLU A 18 -2.86 -4.64 -11.85
C GLU A 18 -2.78 -6.10 -11.36
N LEU A 19 -3.20 -6.37 -10.12
CA LEU A 19 -3.08 -7.69 -9.49
C LEU A 19 -3.75 -8.82 -10.28
N PRO A 20 -4.96 -8.65 -10.85
CA PRO A 20 -5.58 -9.68 -11.67
C PRO A 20 -4.83 -10.00 -12.96
N ALA A 21 -4.14 -9.00 -13.55
CA ALA A 21 -3.31 -9.23 -14.72
C ALA A 21 -2.05 -10.02 -14.33
N ALA A 22 -1.34 -9.58 -13.29
CA ALA A 22 -0.17 -10.27 -12.76
C ALA A 22 -0.49 -11.72 -12.32
N ALA A 23 -1.64 -11.95 -11.69
CA ALA A 23 -2.05 -13.29 -11.27
C ALA A 23 -2.27 -14.26 -12.44
N ARG A 24 -2.60 -13.74 -13.64
CA ARG A 24 -2.76 -14.56 -14.86
C ARG A 24 -1.43 -14.91 -15.51
N GLU A 25 -0.38 -14.13 -15.25
CA GLU A 25 0.97 -14.39 -15.75
C GLU A 25 1.67 -15.53 -14.99
N VAL A 26 1.13 -15.93 -13.85
CA VAL A 26 1.62 -17.06 -13.05
C VAL A 26 0.62 -18.21 -13.14
N PRO A 27 0.70 -19.09 -14.16
CA PRO A 27 -0.31 -20.11 -14.41
C PRO A 27 -0.46 -21.14 -13.28
N ASP A 28 0.61 -21.39 -12.52
CA ASP A 28 0.63 -22.36 -11.42
C ASP A 28 0.03 -21.81 -10.11
N LEU A 29 -0.41 -20.55 -10.08
CA LEU A 29 -1.04 -19.96 -8.88
C LEU A 29 -2.39 -20.64 -8.56
N GLY A 30 -3.07 -21.21 -9.57
CA GLY A 30 -4.32 -21.95 -9.41
C GLY A 30 -5.48 -21.15 -8.80
N LEU A 31 -5.38 -19.82 -8.74
CA LEU A 31 -6.41 -18.98 -8.13
C LEU A 31 -7.62 -18.82 -9.06
N THR A 32 -8.80 -18.99 -8.49
CA THR A 32 -10.04 -18.64 -9.16
C THR A 32 -10.19 -17.13 -9.32
N SER A 33 -10.98 -16.68 -10.30
CA SER A 33 -11.30 -15.25 -10.48
C SER A 33 -11.85 -14.59 -9.21
N ARG A 34 -12.58 -15.34 -8.38
CA ARG A 34 -13.10 -14.86 -7.09
C ARG A 34 -11.96 -14.60 -6.10
N GLN A 35 -11.03 -15.54 -5.96
CA GLN A 35 -9.88 -15.41 -5.06
C GLN A 35 -8.95 -14.29 -5.51
N ILE A 36 -8.74 -14.13 -6.83
CA ILE A 36 -7.97 -13.01 -7.39
C ILE A 36 -8.60 -11.67 -7.00
N ASN A 37 -9.93 -11.53 -7.10
CA ASN A 37 -10.59 -10.29 -6.71
C ASN A 37 -10.57 -10.07 -5.19
N GLN A 38 -10.64 -11.13 -4.37
CA GLN A 38 -10.46 -11.02 -2.93
C GLN A 38 -9.04 -10.56 -2.58
N LEU A 39 -8.04 -11.11 -3.25
CA LEU A 39 -6.64 -10.74 -3.08
C LEU A 39 -6.39 -9.28 -3.49
N ARG A 40 -7.00 -8.83 -4.60
CA ARG A 40 -6.99 -7.42 -5.04
C ARG A 40 -7.44 -6.47 -3.94
N VAL A 41 -8.58 -6.76 -3.31
CA VAL A 41 -9.15 -5.93 -2.23
C VAL A 41 -8.28 -5.96 -0.98
N ALA A 42 -7.82 -7.15 -0.57
CA ALA A 42 -6.95 -7.29 0.59
C ALA A 42 -5.63 -6.53 0.39
N PHE A 43 -5.06 -6.58 -0.81
CA PHE A 43 -3.85 -5.87 -1.18
C PHE A 43 -4.03 -4.35 -1.21
N GLU A 44 -5.14 -3.85 -1.79
CA GLU A 44 -5.51 -2.42 -1.74
C GLU A 44 -5.54 -1.91 -0.29
N ASN A 45 -6.24 -2.62 0.60
CA ASN A 45 -6.31 -2.25 2.02
C ASN A 45 -4.94 -2.25 2.70
N ARG A 46 -4.12 -3.26 2.43
CA ARG A 46 -2.77 -3.35 3.00
C ARG A 46 -1.87 -2.20 2.56
N LEU A 47 -1.97 -1.76 1.30
CA LEU A 47 -1.24 -0.60 0.78
C LEU A 47 -1.71 0.69 1.47
N VAL A 48 -3.02 0.88 1.65
CA VAL A 48 -3.57 2.04 2.36
C VAL A 48 -3.08 2.10 3.80
N GLU A 49 -3.07 0.96 4.51
CA GLU A 49 -2.54 0.86 5.87
C GLU A 49 -1.05 1.22 5.91
N SER A 50 -0.23 0.58 5.07
CA SER A 50 1.21 0.82 5.01
C SER A 50 1.56 2.28 4.72
N MET A 51 0.80 2.95 3.85
CA MET A 51 1.00 4.36 3.51
C MET A 51 0.45 5.31 4.58
N GLY A 52 -0.44 4.83 5.45
CA GLY A 52 -0.94 5.57 6.60
C GLY A 52 -0.07 5.44 7.85
N GLU A 53 0.71 4.36 7.98
CA GLU A 53 1.53 4.05 9.17
C GLU A 53 2.77 4.97 9.29
N ASP A 54 3.27 5.53 8.18
CA ASP A 54 4.39 6.50 8.18
C ASP A 54 3.96 7.97 8.37
N SER A 55 2.66 8.26 8.50
CA SER A 55 2.18 9.66 8.57
C SER A 55 2.42 10.36 9.92
N ASP A 56 2.95 9.67 10.93
CA ASP A 56 3.32 10.27 12.24
C ASP A 56 4.83 10.57 12.39
N GLU A 57 5.71 10.14 11.47
CA GLU A 57 7.10 10.63 11.45
C GLU A 57 7.17 11.95 10.68
N THR A 58 6.88 13.05 11.38
CA THR A 58 7.21 14.38 10.88
C THR A 58 8.72 14.50 10.64
N PRO A 59 9.20 15.26 9.63
CA PRO A 59 10.63 15.51 9.40
C PRO A 59 11.36 16.04 10.65
N THR A 60 10.63 16.71 11.54
CA THR A 60 11.10 17.17 12.85
C THR A 60 11.48 16.02 13.78
N ALA A 61 10.72 14.91 13.77
CA ALA A 61 11.03 13.74 14.59
C ALA A 61 12.33 13.03 14.14
N VAL A 62 12.60 13.02 12.83
CA VAL A 62 13.86 12.51 12.27
C VAL A 62 15.04 13.42 12.62
N ALA A 63 14.84 14.75 12.56
CA ALA A 63 15.86 15.73 12.95
C ALA A 63 16.21 15.66 14.45
N ASP A 64 15.21 15.55 15.34
CA ASP A 64 15.43 15.40 16.78
C ASP A 64 16.12 14.08 17.14
N ARG A 65 15.73 12.97 16.50
CA ARG A 65 16.39 11.67 16.69
C ARG A 65 17.87 11.70 16.32
N THR A 66 18.21 12.41 15.23
CA THR A 66 19.59 12.53 14.74
C THR A 66 20.43 13.49 15.58
N ALA A 67 19.82 14.56 16.11
CA ALA A 67 20.50 15.52 16.99
C ALA A 67 20.81 14.97 18.39
N ASN A 68 20.02 14.01 18.88
CA ASN A 68 20.15 13.45 20.22
C ASN A 68 21.03 12.18 20.29
N GLN A 69 21.68 11.82 19.17
CA GLN A 69 22.62 10.68 19.06
C GLN A 69 24.09 11.10 18.83
N LEU A 70 24.39 12.40 18.93
CA LEU A 70 25.73 12.99 18.91
C LEU A 70 26.02 13.66 20.27
#